data_AF-A0A2R5G6K4-F1
#
_entry.id   AF-A0A2R5G6K4-F1
#
_cell.length_a   1.000
_cell.length_b   1.000
_cell.length_c   1.000
_cell.angle_alpha   90.00
_cell.angle_beta   90.00
_cell.angle_gamma   90.00
#
_symmetry.space_group_name_H-M   'P 1'
#
loop_
_entity.id
_entity.type
_entity.pdbx_description
1 polymer ?
#
loop_
_entity_poly.entity_id
_entity_poly.type
_entity_poly.pdbx_seq_one_letter_code
_entity_poly.pdbx_strand_id
1 'polypeptide(L)'
;MVLVEEATKLIGKDVSVQQLLSGREVANDVRGNRVHQFAYQMANYMYVVCDEQTREAIAVDPCWDVDGVLRVCENDLKVTIKAAVWTHRHFDHTGGVVPRAMTGTREDIVLPGIADFVERGIACYVGREDAKAVSKQARVPLDKIHALDEGDTVPLNERFKLQVLATPGHTPGSVCFLLAPDAETPGVLFTGDTLFIMSCGRTDLPESNVSSMLKSLTRLSALPGGTIVLPGHNYALPAHSTISEERDTNAMMMQAMERFQQSGSGTLTSEPVAALLPLPDYLGVARKLYDDHLACEAPSQNAAQLLSKP
;
A
#
# COMPACT_ATOMS: atom_id res chain seq x y z
N MET A 1 22.55 11.57 -6.23
CA MET A 1 22.53 11.12 -4.83
C MET A 1 21.32 11.79 -4.21
N VAL A 2 20.14 11.17 -4.38
CA VAL A 2 18.92 11.65 -3.71
C VAL A 2 19.13 11.34 -2.24
N LEU A 3 19.10 12.37 -1.40
CA LEU A 3 19.20 12.21 0.03
C LEU A 3 17.94 11.45 0.47
N VAL A 4 18.11 10.18 0.83
CA VAL A 4 17.13 9.38 1.59
C VAL A 4 17.14 9.90 3.03
N GLU A 5 16.93 11.21 3.21
CA GLU A 5 16.71 11.81 4.52
C GLU A 5 15.32 11.36 4.96
N GLU A 6 15.33 10.34 5.82
CA GLU A 6 14.20 9.78 6.58
C GLU A 6 13.26 8.85 5.79
N ALA A 7 13.80 7.78 5.18
CA ALA A 7 13.03 6.54 5.18
C ALA A 7 12.72 6.24 6.66
N THR A 8 11.46 6.41 7.06
CA THR A 8 11.09 6.37 8.47
C THR A 8 11.23 4.94 8.93
N LYS A 9 12.31 4.64 9.66
CA LYS A 9 12.48 3.36 10.36
C LYS A 9 11.45 3.30 11.49
N LEU A 10 10.39 2.53 11.30
CA LEU A 10 9.25 2.54 12.21
C LEU A 10 9.38 1.59 13.41
N ILE A 11 10.21 0.54 13.32
CA ILE A 11 10.27 -0.46 14.39
C ILE A 11 11.69 -0.97 14.65
N GLY A 12 11.89 -1.35 15.92
CA GLY A 12 12.76 -2.42 16.40
C GLY A 12 14.28 -2.29 16.24
N LYS A 13 14.98 -2.99 17.14
CA LYS A 13 16.40 -3.29 16.97
C LYS A 13 16.62 -4.44 15.98
N ASP A 14 15.76 -5.45 16.00
CA ASP A 14 15.94 -6.71 15.27
C ASP A 14 15.14 -6.78 13.96
N VAL A 15 14.05 -6.03 13.85
CA VAL A 15 13.25 -5.88 12.63
C VAL A 15 12.96 -4.42 12.39
N SER A 16 13.07 -3.97 11.14
CA SER A 16 12.64 -2.63 10.74
C SER A 16 11.62 -2.66 9.62
N VAL A 17 10.86 -1.57 9.52
CA VAL A 17 9.98 -1.29 8.40
C VAL A 17 10.41 0.05 7.84
N GLN A 18 10.72 0.07 6.55
CA GLN A 18 10.98 1.28 5.78
C GLN A 18 9.78 1.58 4.91
N GLN A 19 9.31 2.82 4.95
CA GLN A 19 8.22 3.32 4.11
C GLN A 19 8.79 4.16 2.97
N LEU A 20 8.44 3.81 1.74
CA LEU A 20 8.86 4.50 0.52
C LEU A 20 7.62 5.04 -0.20
N LEU A 21 7.71 6.23 -0.77
CA LEU A 21 6.63 6.86 -1.54
C LEU A 21 6.96 6.85 -3.03
N SER A 22 6.04 6.34 -3.84
CA SER A 22 6.14 6.37 -5.30
C SER A 22 6.11 7.81 -5.81
N GLY A 23 6.95 8.12 -6.81
CA GLY A 23 7.15 9.48 -7.31
C GLY A 23 8.16 10.31 -6.52
N ARG A 24 8.65 9.83 -5.37
CA ARG A 24 9.65 10.53 -4.54
C ARG A 24 10.92 9.72 -4.33
N GLU A 25 10.87 8.63 -3.55
CA GLU A 25 12.03 7.76 -3.33
C GLU A 25 12.21 6.76 -4.48
N VAL A 26 11.10 6.31 -5.08
CA VAL A 26 11.05 5.35 -6.20
C VAL A 26 10.23 5.95 -7.34
N ALA A 27 10.48 5.53 -8.59
CA ALA A 27 9.82 6.09 -9.78
C ALA A 27 9.98 7.62 -9.86
N ASN A 28 11.17 8.13 -9.55
CA ASN A 28 11.47 9.56 -9.39
C ASN A 28 12.14 10.22 -10.62
N ASP A 29 12.16 9.52 -11.77
CA ASP A 29 12.63 10.11 -13.02
C ASP A 29 11.58 11.04 -13.64
N VAL A 30 11.72 12.33 -13.39
CA VAL A 30 10.76 13.39 -13.77
C VAL A 30 10.72 13.64 -15.30
N ARG A 31 11.76 13.27 -16.07
CA ARG A 31 11.88 13.74 -17.47
C ARG A 31 11.10 12.88 -18.46
N GLY A 32 9.85 13.28 -18.69
CA GLY A 32 9.01 12.73 -19.77
C GLY A 32 8.50 11.31 -19.52
N ASN A 33 8.68 10.80 -18.30
CA ASN A 33 8.25 9.47 -17.90
C ASN A 33 6.81 9.52 -17.36
N ARG A 34 5.86 8.94 -18.10
CA ARG A 34 4.47 8.84 -17.65
C ARG A 34 4.32 8.00 -16.37
N VAL A 35 5.22 7.05 -16.13
CA VAL A 35 5.23 6.23 -14.89
C VAL A 35 5.42 7.14 -13.68
N HIS A 36 6.36 8.10 -13.72
CA HIS A 36 6.55 9.05 -12.63
C HIS A 36 5.29 9.89 -12.37
N GLN A 37 4.65 10.40 -13.43
CA GLN A 37 3.43 11.21 -13.28
C GLN A 37 2.29 10.44 -12.61
N PHE A 38 2.06 9.19 -13.02
CA PHE A 38 1.04 8.34 -12.40
C PHE A 38 1.42 7.90 -10.99
N ALA A 39 2.67 7.46 -10.77
CA ALA A 39 3.20 7.07 -9.47
C ALA A 39 3.06 8.19 -8.44
N TYR A 40 3.35 9.42 -8.87
CA TYR A 40 3.15 10.57 -8.04
C TYR A 40 1.67 10.79 -7.75
N GLN A 41 0.82 10.87 -8.78
CA GLN A 41 -0.62 11.15 -8.62
C GLN A 41 -1.36 10.10 -7.79
N MET A 42 -0.94 8.84 -7.86
CA MET A 42 -1.53 7.77 -7.06
C MET A 42 -0.96 7.79 -5.63
N ALA A 43 0.24 8.30 -5.44
CA ALA A 43 0.89 8.46 -4.13
C ALA A 43 0.94 7.15 -3.32
N ASN A 44 1.26 6.04 -3.99
CA ASN A 44 1.34 4.72 -3.37
C ASN A 44 2.50 4.67 -2.36
N TYR A 45 2.23 4.10 -1.19
CA TYR A 45 3.26 3.64 -0.29
C TYR A 45 3.68 2.23 -0.62
N MET A 46 4.98 2.00 -0.51
CA MET A 46 5.61 0.68 -0.54
C MET A 46 6.35 0.50 0.78
N TYR A 47 6.43 -0.75 1.24
CA TYR A 47 7.10 -1.04 2.49
C TYR A 47 8.17 -2.10 2.33
N VAL A 48 9.27 -1.94 3.06
CA VAL A 48 10.36 -2.93 3.13
C VAL A 48 10.50 -3.38 4.58
N VAL A 49 10.09 -4.62 4.84
CA VAL A 49 10.19 -5.27 6.16
C VAL A 49 11.51 -6.02 6.21
N CYS A 50 12.46 -5.54 7.01
CA CYS A 50 13.83 -6.02 7.04
C CYS A 50 14.17 -6.68 8.37
N ASP A 51 14.81 -7.84 8.30
CA ASP A 51 15.54 -8.42 9.43
C ASP A 51 16.89 -7.70 9.52
N GLU A 52 17.10 -7.00 10.63
CA GLU A 52 18.29 -6.15 10.82
C GLU A 52 19.57 -6.97 10.93
N GLN A 53 19.49 -8.24 11.31
CA GLN A 53 20.65 -9.11 11.46
C GLN A 53 21.09 -9.70 10.11
N THR A 54 20.16 -10.26 9.34
CA THR A 54 20.47 -10.94 8.07
C THR A 54 20.49 -9.99 6.88
N ARG A 55 19.86 -8.82 7.00
CA ARG A 55 19.59 -7.88 5.90
C ARG A 55 18.71 -8.47 4.80
N GLU A 56 18.00 -9.54 5.08
CA GLU A 56 16.95 -10.06 4.21
C GLU A 56 15.64 -9.31 4.47
N ALA A 57 14.81 -9.17 3.43
CA ALA A 57 13.59 -8.38 3.53
C ALA A 57 12.43 -8.92 2.68
N ILE A 58 11.21 -8.54 3.10
CA ILE A 58 9.96 -8.68 2.35
C ILE A 58 9.57 -7.28 1.86
N ALA A 59 9.28 -7.15 0.57
CA ALA A 59 8.65 -5.95 0.02
C ALA A 59 7.12 -6.08 0.04
N VAL A 60 6.41 -5.07 0.51
CA VAL A 60 4.93 -5.00 0.49
C VAL A 60 4.51 -3.95 -0.53
N ASP A 61 3.64 -4.37 -1.46
CA ASP A 61 3.13 -3.59 -2.58
C ASP A 61 4.20 -2.87 -3.43
N PRO A 62 5.36 -3.48 -3.75
CA PRO A 62 6.36 -2.82 -4.59
C PRO A 62 5.82 -2.61 -6.01
N CYS A 63 5.76 -1.35 -6.45
CA CYS A 63 5.06 -0.93 -7.65
C CYS A 63 5.81 0.12 -8.48
N TRP A 64 5.28 0.42 -9.67
CA TRP A 64 5.71 1.45 -10.63
C TRP A 64 7.09 1.30 -11.27
N ASP A 65 8.15 1.16 -10.48
CA ASP A 65 9.55 1.12 -10.92
C ASP A 65 10.30 0.04 -10.14
N VAL A 66 10.13 -1.22 -10.56
CA VAL A 66 10.73 -2.38 -9.87
C VAL A 66 12.25 -2.27 -9.79
N ASP A 67 12.90 -1.77 -10.85
CA ASP A 67 14.33 -1.50 -10.83
C ASP A 67 14.70 -0.42 -9.82
N GLY A 68 13.90 0.64 -9.70
CA GLY A 68 14.04 1.66 -8.67
C GLY A 68 13.88 1.11 -7.26
N VAL A 69 12.84 0.31 -7.02
CA VAL A 69 12.63 -0.36 -5.73
C VAL A 69 13.87 -1.17 -5.35
N LEU A 70 14.35 -2.02 -6.26
CA LEU A 70 15.50 -2.88 -6.01
C LEU A 70 16.79 -2.09 -5.82
N ARG A 71 17.00 -1.01 -6.59
CA ARG A 71 18.13 -0.09 -6.39
C ARG A 71 18.11 0.58 -5.02
N VAL A 72 16.97 1.08 -4.57
CA VAL A 72 16.85 1.71 -3.23
C VAL A 72 17.14 0.67 -2.14
N CYS A 73 16.59 -0.54 -2.28
CA CYS A 73 16.84 -1.63 -1.35
C CYS A 73 18.34 -1.99 -1.27
N GLU A 74 19.01 -2.14 -2.42
CA GLU A 74 20.41 -2.54 -2.47
C GLU A 74 21.37 -1.41 -2.05
N ASN A 75 21.17 -0.20 -2.59
CA ASN A 75 22.14 0.88 -2.48
C ASN A 75 21.94 1.73 -1.23
N ASP A 76 20.70 1.99 -0.85
CA ASP A 76 20.41 2.94 0.23
C ASP A 76 20.09 2.19 1.51
N LEU A 77 19.21 1.19 1.43
CA LEU A 77 18.81 0.40 2.60
C LEU A 77 19.79 -0.73 2.92
N LYS A 78 20.63 -1.17 1.98
CA LYS A 78 21.55 -2.31 2.15
C LYS A 78 20.82 -3.60 2.56
N VAL A 79 19.75 -3.95 1.85
CA VAL A 79 18.93 -5.15 2.09
C VAL A 79 18.72 -5.97 0.82
N THR A 80 18.44 -7.25 0.97
CA THR A 80 18.11 -8.18 -0.12
C THR A 80 16.65 -8.61 -0.03
N ILE A 81 15.85 -8.30 -1.04
CA ILE A 81 14.45 -8.74 -1.12
C ILE A 81 14.40 -10.24 -1.43
N LYS A 82 13.77 -11.04 -0.55
CA LYS A 82 13.56 -12.49 -0.73
C LYS A 82 12.14 -12.83 -1.17
N ALA A 83 11.18 -12.00 -0.77
CA ALA A 83 9.79 -12.14 -1.13
C ALA A 83 9.16 -10.76 -1.37
N ALA A 84 8.15 -10.73 -2.23
CA ALA A 84 7.28 -9.60 -2.45
C ALA A 84 5.82 -10.04 -2.24
N VAL A 85 5.05 -9.23 -1.53
CA VAL A 85 3.65 -9.51 -1.23
C VAL A 85 2.79 -8.35 -1.71
N TRP A 86 1.61 -8.64 -2.26
CA TRP A 86 0.66 -7.63 -2.68
C TRP A 86 -0.65 -7.75 -1.90
N THR A 87 -1.15 -6.62 -1.43
CA THR A 87 -2.37 -6.52 -0.63
C THR A 87 -3.61 -6.77 -1.47
N HIS A 88 -3.61 -6.40 -2.75
CA HIS A 88 -4.71 -6.63 -3.67
C HIS A 88 -4.28 -6.51 -5.14
N ARG A 89 -5.18 -6.82 -6.07
CA ARG A 89 -4.87 -6.97 -7.50
C ARG A 89 -4.69 -5.70 -8.35
N HIS A 90 -4.97 -4.51 -7.85
CA HIS A 90 -4.99 -3.34 -8.74
C HIS A 90 -3.60 -3.04 -9.31
N PHE A 91 -3.59 -2.42 -10.49
CA PHE A 91 -2.40 -2.31 -11.34
C PHE A 91 -1.35 -1.34 -10.78
N ASP A 92 -1.78 -0.38 -9.96
CA ASP A 92 -0.90 0.55 -9.28
C ASP A 92 -0.17 -0.09 -8.10
N HIS A 93 -0.59 -1.29 -7.66
CA HIS A 93 0.15 -2.13 -6.71
C HIS A 93 0.91 -3.24 -7.44
N THR A 94 0.22 -4.01 -8.30
CA THR A 94 0.76 -5.24 -8.90
C THR A 94 1.47 -5.03 -10.24
N GLY A 95 1.34 -3.85 -10.86
CA GLY A 95 1.75 -3.58 -12.23
C GLY A 95 0.88 -4.31 -13.25
N GLY A 96 1.46 -4.59 -14.42
CA GLY A 96 0.78 -5.26 -15.52
C GLY A 96 -0.02 -4.31 -16.41
N VAL A 97 -0.99 -4.86 -17.14
CA VAL A 97 -1.76 -4.09 -18.13
C VAL A 97 -2.67 -3.07 -17.45
N VAL A 98 -2.43 -1.79 -17.71
CA VAL A 98 -3.28 -0.68 -17.23
C VAL A 98 -4.65 -0.72 -17.93
N PRO A 99 -5.77 -0.52 -17.21
CA PRO A 99 -7.10 -0.47 -17.82
C PRO A 99 -7.18 0.57 -18.94
N ARG A 100 -7.66 0.17 -20.12
CA ARG A 100 -7.78 1.07 -21.31
C ARG A 100 -8.63 2.30 -21.05
N ALA A 101 -9.62 2.21 -20.16
CA ALA A 101 -10.44 3.34 -19.74
C ALA A 101 -9.60 4.46 -19.10
N MET A 102 -8.45 4.13 -18.50
CA MET A 102 -7.53 5.09 -17.88
C MET A 102 -6.46 5.60 -18.85
N THR A 103 -6.08 4.80 -19.86
CA THR A 103 -5.03 5.20 -20.81
C THR A 103 -5.57 5.99 -21.99
N GLY A 104 -6.83 5.76 -22.39
CA GLY A 104 -7.42 6.36 -23.59
C GLY A 104 -6.77 5.89 -24.91
N THR A 105 -5.96 4.84 -24.85
CA THR A 105 -5.22 4.29 -26.00
C THR A 105 -5.75 2.90 -26.38
N ARG A 106 -5.50 2.50 -27.63
CA ARG A 106 -5.84 1.15 -28.11
C ARG A 106 -4.77 0.11 -27.77
N GLU A 107 -3.55 0.56 -27.49
CA GLU A 107 -2.42 -0.27 -27.13
C GLU A 107 -2.43 -0.54 -25.63
N ASP A 108 -1.99 -1.74 -25.24
CA ASP A 108 -1.86 -2.07 -23.83
C ASP A 108 -0.60 -1.36 -23.29
N ILE A 109 -0.78 -0.52 -22.27
CA ILE A 109 0.33 -0.02 -21.46
C ILE A 109 0.58 -1.05 -20.37
N VAL A 110 1.80 -1.59 -20.29
CA VAL A 110 2.18 -2.57 -19.28
C VAL A 110 3.15 -1.91 -18.32
N LEU A 111 2.78 -1.85 -17.04
CA LEU A 111 3.63 -1.33 -15.98
C LEU A 111 4.51 -2.44 -15.39
N PRO A 112 5.74 -2.12 -14.98
CA PRO A 112 6.54 -3.00 -14.15
C PRO A 112 5.80 -3.39 -12.86
N GLY A 113 6.02 -4.61 -12.38
CA GLY A 113 5.41 -5.10 -11.14
C GLY A 113 5.73 -6.56 -10.90
N ILE A 114 4.70 -7.36 -10.58
CA ILE A 114 4.87 -8.76 -10.18
C ILE A 114 5.61 -9.61 -11.21
N ALA A 115 5.45 -9.33 -12.51
CA ALA A 115 6.15 -10.05 -13.58
C ALA A 115 7.67 -9.93 -13.45
N ASP A 116 8.17 -8.73 -13.21
CA ASP A 116 9.59 -8.44 -13.04
C ASP A 116 10.19 -9.13 -11.80
N PHE A 117 9.42 -9.21 -10.70
CA PHE A 117 9.84 -9.93 -9.50
C PHE A 117 9.93 -11.44 -9.74
N VAL A 118 8.96 -12.02 -10.46
CA VAL A 118 8.97 -13.44 -10.84
C VAL A 118 10.15 -13.76 -11.76
N GLU A 119 10.43 -12.91 -12.75
CA GLU A 119 11.58 -13.08 -13.66
C GLU A 119 12.92 -13.09 -12.91
N ARG A 120 13.01 -12.35 -11.80
CA ARG A 120 14.18 -12.30 -10.91
C ARG A 120 14.25 -13.45 -9.90
N GLY A 121 13.27 -14.35 -9.91
CA GLY A 121 13.20 -15.47 -8.98
C GLY A 121 12.85 -15.07 -7.54
N ILE A 122 12.24 -13.90 -7.34
CA ILE A 122 11.72 -13.47 -6.04
C ILE A 122 10.34 -14.09 -5.84
N ALA A 123 10.08 -14.65 -4.65
CA ALA A 123 8.80 -15.27 -4.36
C ALA A 123 7.69 -14.22 -4.27
N CYS A 124 6.60 -14.40 -5.01
CA CYS A 124 5.51 -13.44 -5.12
C CYS A 124 4.21 -13.98 -4.52
N TYR A 125 3.60 -13.23 -3.61
CA TYR A 125 2.41 -13.65 -2.89
C TYR A 125 1.25 -12.67 -3.05
N VAL A 126 0.03 -13.18 -3.24
CA VAL A 126 -1.19 -12.39 -3.37
C VAL A 126 -2.37 -13.13 -2.71
N GLY A 127 -3.43 -12.41 -2.35
CA GLY A 127 -4.66 -13.05 -1.86
C GLY A 127 -5.27 -14.01 -2.89
N ARG A 128 -5.74 -15.18 -2.43
CA ARG A 128 -6.20 -16.27 -3.31
C ARG A 128 -7.24 -15.86 -4.34
N GLU A 129 -8.26 -15.11 -3.92
CA GLU A 129 -9.35 -14.66 -4.79
C GLU A 129 -8.87 -13.71 -5.91
N ASP A 130 -7.74 -13.05 -5.70
CA ASP A 130 -7.14 -12.11 -6.65
C ASP A 130 -6.09 -12.78 -7.56
N ALA A 131 -5.54 -13.94 -7.18
CA ALA A 131 -4.42 -14.58 -7.88
C ALA A 131 -4.66 -14.80 -9.37
N LYS A 132 -5.86 -15.24 -9.76
CA LYS A 132 -6.23 -15.43 -11.17
C LYS A 132 -6.32 -14.12 -11.94
N ALA A 133 -6.81 -13.06 -11.30
CA ALA A 133 -6.91 -11.73 -11.91
C ALA A 133 -5.50 -11.15 -12.11
N VAL A 134 -4.64 -11.23 -11.10
CA VAL A 134 -3.24 -10.80 -11.15
C VAL A 134 -2.47 -11.55 -12.23
N SER A 135 -2.58 -12.89 -12.26
CA SER A 135 -1.94 -13.73 -13.30
C SER A 135 -2.29 -13.25 -14.71
N LYS A 136 -3.57 -12.97 -14.97
CA LYS A 136 -4.04 -12.47 -16.27
C LYS A 136 -3.54 -11.06 -16.57
N GLN A 137 -3.63 -10.15 -15.60
CA GLN A 137 -3.27 -8.74 -15.75
C GLN A 137 -1.77 -8.54 -15.96
N ALA A 138 -0.95 -9.22 -15.16
CA ALA A 138 0.51 -9.16 -15.22
C ALA A 138 1.12 -10.11 -16.26
N ARG A 139 0.31 -10.97 -16.89
CA ARG A 139 0.74 -12.00 -17.85
C ARG A 139 1.76 -12.98 -17.26
N VAL A 140 1.59 -13.29 -15.97
CA VAL A 140 2.43 -14.23 -15.22
C VAL A 140 1.69 -15.57 -15.07
N PRO A 141 2.34 -16.72 -15.32
CA PRO A 141 1.73 -18.02 -15.06
C PRO A 141 1.26 -18.16 -13.61
N LEU A 142 0.04 -18.68 -13.39
CA LEU A 142 -0.56 -18.74 -12.07
C LEU A 142 0.25 -19.59 -11.07
N ASP A 143 0.98 -20.61 -11.54
CA ASP A 143 1.87 -21.45 -10.75
C ASP A 143 3.16 -20.73 -10.28
N LYS A 144 3.42 -19.52 -10.77
CA LYS A 144 4.48 -18.63 -10.29
C LYS A 144 4.02 -17.64 -9.23
N ILE A 145 2.72 -17.65 -8.88
CA ILE A 145 2.14 -16.77 -7.87
C ILE A 145 1.66 -17.63 -6.70
N HIS A 146 2.12 -17.31 -5.50
CA HIS A 146 1.69 -17.97 -4.27
C HIS A 146 0.37 -17.34 -3.80
N ALA A 147 -0.72 -18.09 -3.93
CA ALA A 147 -2.05 -17.69 -3.47
C ALA A 147 -2.21 -17.92 -1.96
N LEU A 148 -2.50 -16.85 -1.22
CA LEU A 148 -2.64 -16.82 0.23
C LEU A 148 -4.11 -16.84 0.68
N ASP A 149 -4.37 -17.58 1.75
CA ASP A 149 -5.64 -17.58 2.49
C ASP A 149 -5.51 -16.87 3.85
N GLU A 150 -6.65 -16.62 4.49
CA GLU A 150 -6.70 -16.16 5.89
C GLU A 150 -5.87 -17.08 6.81
N GLY A 151 -5.02 -16.48 7.63
CA GLY A 151 -4.20 -17.20 8.61
C GLY A 151 -2.92 -17.80 8.06
N ASP A 152 -2.69 -17.76 6.74
CA ASP A 152 -1.39 -18.09 6.15
C ASP A 152 -0.31 -17.13 6.65
N THR A 153 0.95 -17.54 6.47
CA THR A 153 2.10 -16.70 6.83
C THR A 153 3.12 -16.65 5.71
N VAL A 154 3.68 -15.46 5.47
CA VAL A 154 4.85 -15.25 4.61
C VAL A 154 6.08 -15.09 5.51
N PRO A 155 6.96 -16.10 5.61
CA PRO A 155 8.12 -16.05 6.49
C PRO A 155 9.20 -15.15 5.92
N LEU A 156 9.77 -14.29 6.77
CA LEU A 156 11.06 -13.65 6.50
C LEU A 156 12.19 -14.53 7.06
N ASN A 157 12.02 -15.03 8.29
CA ASN A 157 12.87 -16.04 8.92
C ASN A 157 12.03 -16.84 9.96
N GLU A 158 12.67 -17.62 10.83
CA GLU A 158 11.97 -18.40 11.87
C GLU A 158 11.22 -17.53 12.90
N ARG A 159 11.70 -16.30 13.14
CA ARG A 159 11.15 -15.35 14.13
C ARG A 159 10.16 -14.38 13.50
N PHE A 160 10.50 -13.79 12.35
CA PHE A 160 9.72 -12.74 11.70
C PHE A 160 8.94 -13.30 10.51
N LYS A 161 7.64 -13.06 10.51
CA LYS A 161 6.72 -13.46 9.44
C LYS A 161 5.55 -12.50 9.37
N LEU A 162 5.00 -12.33 8.18
CA LEU A 162 3.77 -11.59 7.96
C LEU A 162 2.60 -12.57 8.00
N GLN A 163 1.67 -12.36 8.93
CA GLN A 163 0.40 -13.09 8.98
C GLN A 163 -0.60 -12.46 8.02
N VAL A 164 -1.32 -13.29 7.28
CA VAL A 164 -2.35 -12.86 6.32
C VAL A 164 -3.69 -12.72 7.02
N LEU A 165 -4.28 -11.53 6.92
CA LEU A 165 -5.66 -11.27 7.33
C LEU A 165 -6.47 -10.99 6.06
N ALA A 166 -7.44 -11.84 5.73
CA ALA A 166 -8.30 -11.61 4.57
C ALA A 166 -9.25 -10.45 4.86
N THR A 167 -9.23 -9.44 3.99
CA THR A 167 -9.99 -8.20 4.15
C THR A 167 -10.74 -7.83 2.88
N PRO A 168 -11.63 -8.72 2.37
CA PRO A 168 -12.40 -8.43 1.17
C PRO A 168 -13.23 -7.17 1.36
N GLY A 169 -13.33 -6.37 0.32
CA GLY A 169 -14.03 -5.08 0.37
C GLY A 169 -13.70 -4.25 -0.85
N HIS A 170 -12.48 -3.71 -0.91
CA HIS A 170 -12.00 -2.97 -2.06
C HIS A 170 -11.86 -3.87 -3.29
N THR A 171 -11.29 -5.06 -3.07
CA THR A 171 -11.33 -6.17 -4.01
C THR A 171 -11.75 -7.45 -3.29
N PRO A 172 -12.17 -8.52 -4.00
CA PRO A 172 -12.50 -9.80 -3.38
C PRO A 172 -11.30 -10.49 -2.72
N GLY A 173 -10.09 -10.32 -3.28
CA GLY A 173 -8.85 -10.91 -2.74
C GLY A 173 -7.99 -9.97 -1.93
N SER A 174 -8.52 -8.83 -1.49
CA SER A 174 -7.82 -7.90 -0.60
C SER A 174 -7.41 -8.61 0.70
N VAL A 175 -6.15 -8.41 1.09
CA VAL A 175 -5.57 -8.89 2.34
C VAL A 175 -4.78 -7.77 3.02
N CYS A 176 -4.77 -7.78 4.35
CA CYS A 176 -3.80 -7.06 5.14
C CYS A 176 -2.69 -8.01 5.60
N PHE A 177 -1.48 -7.49 5.73
CA PHE A 177 -0.35 -8.23 6.30
C PHE A 177 -0.05 -7.70 7.69
N LEU A 178 -0.07 -8.58 8.69
CA LEU A 178 0.24 -8.26 10.08
C LEU A 178 1.62 -8.81 10.43
N LEU A 179 2.57 -7.93 10.73
CA LEU A 179 3.71 -8.27 11.55
C LEU A 179 3.26 -8.22 13.02
N ALA A 180 3.17 -9.39 13.65
CA ALA A 180 2.65 -9.50 15.00
C ALA A 180 3.53 -8.73 16.01
N PRO A 181 2.94 -8.14 17.07
CA PRO A 181 3.72 -7.53 18.15
C PRO A 181 4.61 -8.56 18.84
N ASP A 182 5.74 -8.09 19.38
CA ASP A 182 6.52 -8.84 20.35
C ASP A 182 6.63 -8.08 21.68
N ALA A 183 7.51 -8.54 22.58
CA ALA A 183 7.67 -7.91 23.89
C ALA A 183 8.23 -6.47 23.83
N GLU A 184 8.91 -6.11 22.73
CA GLU A 184 9.62 -4.84 22.58
C GLU A 184 8.98 -3.92 21.54
N THR A 185 8.16 -4.46 20.63
CA THR A 185 7.62 -3.72 19.48
C THR A 185 6.11 -3.92 19.31
N PRO A 186 5.36 -2.86 18.95
CA PRO A 186 3.96 -3.00 18.60
C PRO A 186 3.81 -3.79 17.30
N GLY A 187 2.59 -4.29 17.05
CA GLY A 187 2.26 -4.90 15.76
C GLY A 187 2.27 -3.85 14.66
N VAL A 188 2.56 -4.28 13.43
CA VAL A 188 2.49 -3.42 12.24
C VAL A 188 1.57 -4.06 11.21
N LEU A 189 0.56 -3.31 10.79
CA LEU A 189 -0.46 -3.75 9.87
C LEU A 189 -0.33 -2.98 8.55
N PHE A 190 0.04 -3.69 7.48
CA PHE A 190 0.02 -3.17 6.12
C PHE A 190 -1.36 -3.41 5.54
N THR A 191 -2.09 -2.33 5.24
CA THR A 191 -3.53 -2.40 4.97
C THR A 191 -3.91 -2.29 3.51
N GLY A 192 -2.97 -1.91 2.65
CA GLY A 192 -3.25 -1.57 1.26
C GLY A 192 -4.45 -0.64 1.18
N ASP A 193 -5.43 -1.03 0.38
CA ASP A 193 -6.66 -0.27 0.15
C ASP A 193 -7.84 -0.74 1.01
N THR A 194 -7.57 -1.54 2.05
CA THR A 194 -8.64 -1.88 3.01
C THR A 194 -8.91 -0.72 3.96
N LEU A 195 -7.85 -0.19 4.58
CA LEU A 195 -7.93 0.84 5.62
C LEU A 195 -6.92 1.93 5.30
N PHE A 196 -7.42 3.14 5.12
CA PHE A 196 -6.62 4.36 5.02
C PHE A 196 -6.75 5.16 6.30
N ILE A 197 -5.88 6.15 6.45
CA ILE A 197 -5.95 7.08 7.57
C ILE A 197 -7.22 7.91 7.44
N MET A 198 -8.11 7.78 8.42
CA MET A 198 -9.44 8.40 8.45
C MET A 198 -10.37 7.99 7.29
N SER A 199 -10.03 6.96 6.51
CA SER A 199 -10.87 6.48 5.41
C SER A 199 -10.68 5.00 5.05
N CYS A 200 -11.21 4.55 3.91
CA CYS A 200 -11.02 3.20 3.37
C CYS A 200 -10.96 3.22 1.85
N GLY A 201 -10.45 2.14 1.23
CA GLY A 201 -10.49 2.03 -0.22
C GLY A 201 -11.91 2.03 -0.76
N ARG A 202 -11.99 2.32 -2.05
CA ARG A 202 -13.26 2.46 -2.76
C ARG A 202 -14.08 1.18 -2.73
N THR A 203 -15.40 1.34 -2.57
CA THR A 203 -16.37 0.23 -2.54
C THR A 203 -17.49 0.38 -3.57
N ASP A 204 -17.26 1.25 -4.57
CA ASP A 204 -18.14 1.55 -5.70
C ASP A 204 -17.63 0.98 -7.04
N LEU A 205 -16.51 0.26 -7.02
CA LEU A 205 -15.95 -0.43 -8.20
C LEU A 205 -16.73 -1.72 -8.49
N PRO A 206 -16.79 -2.19 -9.76
CA PRO A 206 -17.57 -3.37 -10.15
C PRO A 206 -17.28 -4.64 -9.34
N GLU A 207 -16.05 -4.83 -8.86
CA GLU A 207 -15.62 -5.97 -8.06
C GLU A 207 -15.76 -5.79 -6.54
N SER A 208 -15.98 -4.56 -6.10
CA SER A 208 -15.90 -4.20 -4.69
C SER A 208 -17.22 -4.48 -3.97
N ASN A 209 -17.18 -4.55 -2.64
CA ASN A 209 -18.34 -4.90 -1.84
C ASN A 209 -18.33 -4.18 -0.48
N VAL A 210 -19.28 -3.25 -0.30
CA VAL A 210 -19.37 -2.45 0.94
C VAL A 210 -19.62 -3.32 2.18
N SER A 211 -20.48 -4.34 2.09
CA SER A 211 -20.76 -5.23 3.24
C SER A 211 -19.51 -5.98 3.70
N SER A 212 -18.70 -6.44 2.74
CA SER A 212 -17.42 -7.10 3.02
C SER A 212 -16.44 -6.12 3.62
N MET A 213 -16.33 -4.90 3.08
CA MET A 213 -15.48 -3.85 3.64
C MET A 213 -15.83 -3.54 5.10
N LEU A 214 -17.11 -3.36 5.42
CA LEU A 214 -17.54 -3.12 6.81
C LEU A 214 -17.15 -4.30 7.73
N LYS A 215 -17.34 -5.55 7.30
CA LYS A 215 -16.90 -6.73 8.09
C LYS A 215 -15.39 -6.71 8.30
N SER A 216 -14.62 -6.40 7.26
CA SER A 216 -13.17 -6.31 7.31
C SER A 216 -12.72 -5.23 8.30
N LEU A 217 -13.29 -4.02 8.23
CA LEU A 217 -12.99 -2.92 9.15
C LEU A 217 -13.37 -3.26 10.61
N THR A 218 -14.51 -3.92 10.85
CA THR A 218 -14.87 -4.40 12.19
C THR A 218 -13.86 -5.41 12.72
N ARG A 219 -13.36 -6.33 11.88
CA ARG A 219 -12.34 -7.31 12.30
C ARG A 219 -11.02 -6.62 12.62
N LEU A 220 -10.58 -5.69 11.77
CA LEU A 220 -9.35 -4.93 11.99
C LEU A 220 -9.41 -4.06 13.25
N SER A 221 -10.57 -3.46 13.55
CA SER A 221 -10.72 -2.64 14.75
C SER A 221 -10.54 -3.43 16.06
N ALA A 222 -10.70 -4.76 16.03
CA ALA A 222 -10.47 -5.63 17.19
C ALA A 222 -8.98 -5.93 17.47
N LEU A 223 -8.05 -5.54 16.59
CA LEU A 223 -6.61 -5.68 16.83
C LEU A 223 -6.13 -4.85 18.03
N PRO A 224 -4.95 -5.10 18.63
CA PRO A 224 -4.44 -4.26 19.72
C PRO A 224 -4.36 -2.78 19.31
N GLY A 225 -4.79 -1.86 20.19
CA GLY A 225 -4.90 -0.44 19.85
C GLY A 225 -3.60 0.23 19.42
N GLY A 226 -2.46 -0.22 19.95
CA GLY A 226 -1.13 0.29 19.57
C GLY A 226 -0.56 -0.30 18.28
N THR A 227 -1.31 -1.15 17.56
CA THR A 227 -0.88 -1.68 16.26
C THR A 227 -0.78 -0.52 15.27
N ILE A 228 0.39 -0.35 14.66
CA ILE A 228 0.66 0.69 13.66
C ILE A 228 -0.06 0.33 12.36
N VAL A 229 -0.73 1.30 11.75
CA VAL A 229 -1.46 1.17 10.49
C VAL A 229 -0.67 1.85 9.38
N LEU A 230 -0.36 1.07 8.34
CA LEU A 230 0.43 1.45 7.18
C LEU A 230 -0.39 1.28 5.88
N PRO A 231 -0.99 2.37 5.36
CA PRO A 231 -1.92 2.32 4.23
C PRO A 231 -1.26 2.16 2.86
N GLY A 232 -2.02 1.76 1.84
CA GLY A 232 -1.53 1.69 0.46
C GLY A 232 -1.18 3.05 -0.16
N HIS A 233 -1.71 4.16 0.37
CA HIS A 233 -1.60 5.49 -0.24
C HIS A 233 -1.44 6.62 0.76
N ASN A 234 -0.73 7.68 0.34
CA ASN A 234 -0.59 8.94 1.06
C ASN A 234 -1.79 9.89 0.81
N TYR A 235 -2.98 9.49 1.23
CA TYR A 235 -4.21 10.29 1.03
C TYR A 235 -4.63 11.12 2.25
N ALA A 236 -3.91 11.02 3.35
CA ALA A 236 -4.09 11.85 4.53
C ALA A 236 -2.78 11.95 5.31
N LEU A 237 -2.67 12.97 6.16
CA LEU A 237 -1.59 13.11 7.13
C LEU A 237 -2.11 12.84 8.54
N PRO A 238 -1.29 12.28 9.46
CA PRO A 238 0.11 11.84 9.28
C PRO A 238 0.25 10.65 8.31
N ALA A 239 1.48 10.25 7.97
CA ALA A 239 1.77 9.19 6.98
C ALA A 239 1.47 7.75 7.47
N HIS A 240 1.19 7.59 8.76
CA HIS A 240 0.78 6.36 9.44
C HIS A 240 -0.10 6.73 10.63
N SER A 241 -0.87 5.77 11.15
CA SER A 241 -1.66 5.93 12.37
C SER A 241 -1.59 4.66 13.21
N THR A 242 -2.49 4.51 14.16
CA THR A 242 -2.68 3.31 14.97
C THR A 242 -4.13 2.84 14.92
N ILE A 243 -4.36 1.55 15.22
CA ILE A 243 -5.73 1.02 15.30
C ILE A 243 -6.58 1.82 16.30
N SER A 244 -6.01 2.30 17.40
CA SER A 244 -6.77 3.14 18.34
C SER A 244 -7.20 4.47 17.73
N GLU A 245 -6.31 5.16 17.01
CA GLU A 245 -6.65 6.42 16.35
C GLU A 245 -7.70 6.23 15.26
N GLU A 246 -7.61 5.15 14.47
CA GLU A 246 -8.60 4.86 13.43
C GLU A 246 -9.98 4.53 14.03
N ARG A 247 -10.06 3.84 15.18
CA ARG A 247 -11.35 3.65 15.86
C ARG A 247 -12.02 4.95 16.24
N ASP A 248 -11.22 5.95 16.61
CA ASP A 248 -11.72 7.21 17.17
C ASP A 248 -11.99 8.26 16.09
N THR A 249 -11.35 8.14 14.90
CA THR A 249 -11.37 9.18 13.87
C THR A 249 -11.85 8.71 12.49
N ASN A 250 -11.80 7.41 12.19
CA ASN A 250 -12.18 6.88 10.88
C ASN A 250 -13.69 6.63 10.80
N ALA A 251 -14.38 7.48 10.05
CA ALA A 251 -15.83 7.42 9.93
C ALA A 251 -16.34 6.05 9.42
N MET A 252 -15.62 5.40 8.52
CA MET A 252 -16.00 4.10 7.97
C MET A 252 -15.80 2.99 9.01
N MET A 253 -14.70 3.02 9.77
CA MET A 253 -14.47 2.06 10.85
C MET A 253 -15.48 2.22 11.99
N MET A 254 -15.78 3.46 12.40
CA MET A 254 -16.81 3.75 13.41
C MET A 254 -18.18 3.21 12.98
N GLN A 255 -18.60 3.48 11.74
CA GLN A 255 -19.85 2.92 11.21
C GLN A 255 -19.86 1.38 11.19
N ALA A 256 -18.74 0.76 10.81
CA ALA A 256 -18.61 -0.69 10.81
C ALA A 256 -18.78 -1.27 12.23
N MET A 257 -18.16 -0.64 13.23
CA MET A 257 -18.27 -1.04 14.64
C MET A 257 -19.68 -0.87 15.18
N GLU A 258 -20.33 0.27 14.95
CA GLU A 258 -21.71 0.54 15.39
C GLU A 258 -22.70 -0.48 14.81
N ARG A 259 -22.60 -0.76 13.50
CA ARG A 259 -23.48 -1.72 12.82
C ARG A 259 -23.27 -3.15 13.33
N PHE A 260 -22.02 -3.53 13.64
CA PHE A 260 -21.75 -4.82 14.25
C PHE A 260 -22.41 -4.95 15.62
N GLN A 261 -22.27 -3.94 16.49
CA GLN A 261 -22.91 -3.90 17.81
C GLN A 261 -24.44 -4.00 17.72
N GLN A 262 -25.06 -3.29 16.77
CA GLN A 262 -26.52 -3.33 16.55
C GLN A 262 -27.02 -4.68 16.03
N SER A 263 -26.20 -5.42 15.28
CA SER A 263 -26.63 -6.66 14.62
C SER A 263 -26.78 -7.87 15.56
N GLY A 264 -26.20 -7.84 16.77
CA GLY A 264 -26.33 -8.85 17.84
C GLY A 264 -26.00 -10.32 17.49
N SER A 265 -25.74 -10.64 16.22
CA SER A 265 -25.76 -11.99 15.65
C SER A 265 -24.77 -12.18 14.48
N GLY A 266 -23.89 -11.21 14.23
CA GLY A 266 -22.82 -11.33 13.22
C GLY A 266 -23.30 -11.28 11.76
N THR A 267 -24.58 -10.97 11.50
CA THR A 267 -25.12 -10.86 10.14
C THR A 267 -25.53 -9.41 9.88
N LEU A 268 -24.69 -8.65 9.16
CA LEU A 268 -25.05 -7.32 8.66
C LEU A 268 -26.15 -7.49 7.61
N THR A 269 -27.35 -6.94 7.86
CA THR A 269 -28.46 -7.00 6.91
C THR A 269 -28.18 -6.14 5.67
N SER A 270 -28.64 -6.60 4.52
CA SER A 270 -28.41 -6.04 3.19
C SER A 270 -29.31 -4.84 2.84
N GLU A 271 -29.58 -3.94 3.78
CA GLU A 271 -30.16 -2.61 3.49
C GLU A 271 -29.16 -1.80 2.62
N PRO A 272 -29.59 -0.84 1.78
CA PRO A 272 -28.73 -0.28 0.73
C PRO A 272 -27.55 0.49 1.34
N VAL A 273 -26.42 -0.22 1.47
CA VAL A 273 -25.15 0.21 2.08
C VAL A 273 -24.43 1.31 1.27
N ALA A 274 -25.04 1.79 0.19
CA ALA A 274 -24.40 2.68 -0.79
C ALA A 274 -24.58 4.19 -0.51
N ALA A 275 -25.35 4.60 0.51
CA ALA A 275 -25.84 5.98 0.57
C ALA A 275 -25.20 6.90 1.62
N LEU A 276 -24.28 6.46 2.47
CA LEU A 276 -23.83 7.29 3.60
C LEU A 276 -22.32 7.22 3.80
N LEU A 277 -21.59 7.87 2.88
CA LEU A 277 -20.52 8.83 3.14
C LEU A 277 -19.93 9.23 1.78
N PRO A 278 -19.64 10.51 1.52
CA PRO A 278 -18.93 10.88 0.30
C PRO A 278 -17.60 10.13 0.29
N LEU A 279 -17.35 9.36 -0.78
CA LEU A 279 -16.02 8.88 -1.07
C LEU A 279 -15.11 10.13 -1.07
N PRO A 280 -14.01 10.15 -0.30
CA PRO A 280 -13.08 11.26 -0.36
C PRO A 280 -12.67 11.51 -1.82
N ASP A 281 -12.51 12.77 -2.20
CA ASP A 281 -11.90 13.13 -3.48
C ASP A 281 -10.40 12.81 -3.42
N TYR A 282 -10.07 11.52 -3.45
CA TYR A 282 -8.70 11.01 -3.35
C TYR A 282 -7.81 11.58 -4.45
N LEU A 283 -8.38 11.77 -5.65
CA LEU A 283 -7.69 12.41 -6.76
C LEU A 283 -7.46 13.90 -6.54
N GLY A 284 -8.43 14.61 -5.93
CA GLY A 284 -8.27 16.00 -5.51
C GLY A 284 -7.22 16.19 -4.43
N VAL A 285 -7.19 15.30 -3.42
CA VAL A 285 -6.15 15.32 -2.37
C VAL A 285 -4.77 15.02 -2.97
N ALA A 286 -4.64 13.98 -3.78
CA ALA A 286 -3.37 13.62 -4.39
C ALA A 286 -2.88 14.67 -5.41
N ARG A 287 -3.80 15.29 -6.16
CA ARG A 287 -3.47 16.46 -7.00
C ARG A 287 -2.99 17.64 -6.16
N LYS A 288 -3.63 17.93 -5.04
CA LYS A 288 -3.18 19.00 -4.14
C LYS A 288 -1.77 18.73 -3.60
N LEU A 289 -1.47 17.49 -3.20
CA LEU A 289 -0.12 17.10 -2.77
C LEU A 289 0.92 17.26 -3.90
N TYR A 290 0.56 16.92 -5.14
CA TYR A 290 1.38 17.17 -6.34
C TYR A 290 1.66 18.65 -6.56
N ASP A 291 0.63 19.48 -6.53
CA ASP A 291 0.76 20.92 -6.72
C ASP A 291 1.61 21.54 -5.60
N ASP A 292 1.41 21.12 -4.35
CA ASP A 292 2.14 21.61 -3.17
C ASP A 292 3.65 21.29 -3.27
N HIS A 293 4.04 20.09 -3.70
CA HIS A 293 5.47 19.76 -3.82
C HIS A 293 6.12 20.28 -5.10
N LEU A 294 5.40 20.41 -6.22
CA LEU A 294 5.92 21.19 -7.36
C LEU A 294 6.22 22.65 -6.95
N ALA A 295 5.41 23.22 -6.06
CA ALA A 295 5.67 24.56 -5.51
C ALA A 295 6.91 24.58 -4.60
N CYS A 296 7.24 23.48 -3.92
CA CYS A 296 8.47 23.34 -3.12
C CYS A 296 9.73 23.09 -3.97
N GLU A 297 9.63 22.35 -5.08
CA GLU A 297 10.76 22.06 -5.97
C GLU A 297 10.99 23.12 -7.06
N ALA A 298 10.05 24.05 -7.24
CA ALA A 298 10.28 25.21 -8.10
C ALA A 298 11.53 25.96 -7.59
N PRO A 299 12.56 26.20 -8.44
CA PRO A 299 13.71 26.98 -8.03
C PRO A 299 13.20 28.32 -7.54
N SER A 300 13.56 28.69 -6.31
CA SER A 300 13.22 29.98 -5.74
C SER A 300 13.73 31.07 -6.68
N GLN A 301 12.83 31.60 -7.52
CA GLN A 301 13.13 32.73 -8.39
C GLN A 301 13.47 34.02 -7.60
N ASN A 302 13.52 33.95 -6.27
CA ASN A 302 13.89 35.04 -5.38
C ASN A 302 15.22 34.87 -4.62
N ALA A 303 16.03 33.83 -4.87
CA ALA A 303 17.37 33.75 -4.25
C ALA A 303 18.47 34.46 -5.06
N ALA A 304 18.22 34.86 -6.31
CA ALA A 304 19.22 35.49 -7.19
C ALA A 304 19.21 37.04 -7.21
N GLN A 305 18.42 37.71 -6.37
CA GLN A 305 18.38 39.18 -6.28
C GLN A 305 19.02 39.79 -5.02
N LEU A 306 19.61 38.99 -4.13
CA LEU A 306 20.28 39.50 -2.92
C LEU A 306 21.82 39.49 -2.97
N LEU A 307 22.46 39.19 -4.11
CA LEU A 307 23.92 39.21 -4.23
C LEU A 307 24.47 39.87 -5.52
N SER A 308 23.76 40.84 -6.09
CA SER A 308 24.31 41.65 -7.20
C SER A 308 24.26 43.17 -6.94
N LYS A 309 25.19 43.59 -6.07
CA LYS A 309 26.04 44.80 -6.15
C LYS A 309 25.42 46.19 -5.93
N PRO A 310 26.25 47.20 -5.57
CA PRO A 310 27.64 47.17 -5.06
C PRO A 310 27.76 47.47 -3.57
#